data_AF-A0A953DXL3-F1
#
_entry.id   AF-A0A953DXL3-F1
#
_cell.length_a   1.000
_cell.length_b   1.000
_cell.length_c   1.000
_cell.angle_alpha   90.00
_cell.angle_beta   90.00
_cell.angle_gamma   90.00
#
_symmetry.space_group_name_H-M   'P 1'
#
loop_
_entity.id
_entity.type
_entity.pdbx_description
1 polymer ?
#
loop_
_entity_poly.entity_id
_entity_poly.type
_entity_poly.pdbx_seq_one_letter_code
_entity_poly.pdbx_strand_id
1 'polypeptide(L)' 'MDQVFANRTEAGRLLAEKLFKYTGRDDVIVLGLPRGGVPVAYEVAKRLHAPLDVF' A
#
# COMPACT_ATOMS: atom_id res chain seq x y z
N MET A 1 17.16 -14.02 -4.91
CA MET A 1 16.59 -14.59 -3.68
C MET A 1 15.22 -13.98 -3.52
N ASP A 2 14.17 -14.80 -3.48
CA ASP A 2 12.85 -14.33 -3.08
C ASP A 2 12.95 -13.87 -1.63
N GLN A 3 13.14 -12.57 -1.47
CA GLN A 3 13.31 -11.96 -0.16
C GLN A 3 11.91 -11.91 0.47
N VAL A 4 11.68 -12.82 1.41
CA VAL A 4 10.43 -12.87 2.17
C VAL A 4 10.37 -11.63 3.07
N PHE A 5 9.29 -10.87 2.98
CA PHE A 5 9.02 -9.78 3.91
C PHE A 5 8.72 -10.33 5.30
N ALA A 6 9.19 -9.66 6.35
CA ALA A 6 8.95 -10.07 7.73
C ALA A 6 7.47 -10.01 8.10
N ASN A 7 6.72 -9.05 7.53
CA ASN A 7 5.27 -8.95 7.68
C ASN A 7 4.64 -8.12 6.56
N ARG A 8 3.30 -8.06 6.56
CA ARG A 8 2.52 -7.29 5.58
C ARG A 8 2.75 -5.78 5.68
N THR A 9 3.06 -5.26 6.86
CA THR A 9 3.38 -3.84 7.05
C THR A 9 4.68 -3.47 6.36
N GLU A 10 5.74 -4.28 6.50
CA GLU A 10 7.00 -4.08 5.79
C GLU A 10 6.79 -4.19 4.28
N ALA A 11 6.06 -5.21 3.82
CA ALA A 11 5.73 -5.35 2.40
C ALA A 11 5.01 -4.11 1.86
N GLY A 12 4.06 -3.57 2.62
CA GLY A 12 3.32 -2.35 2.27
C GLY A 12 4.19 -1.10 2.21
N ARG A 13 5.09 -0.90 3.17
CA ARG A 13 6.05 0.22 3.16
C ARG A 13 6.98 0.16 1.95
N LEU A 14 7.56 -1.00 1.69
CA LEU A 14 8.47 -1.19 0.55
C LEU A 14 7.74 -1.05 -0.79
N LEU A 15 6.49 -1.50 -0.87
CA LEU A 15 5.65 -1.28 -2.05
C LEU A 15 5.34 0.21 -2.24
N ALA A 16 5.01 0.91 -1.16
CA ALA A 16 4.69 2.33 -1.21
C ALA A 16 5.85 3.19 -1.72
N GLU A 17 7.09 2.87 -1.31
CA GLU A 17 8.28 3.56 -1.83
C GLU A 17 8.46 3.36 -3.35
N LYS A 18 8.08 2.19 -3.89
CA LYS A 18 8.09 1.96 -5.34
C LYS A 18 6.99 2.72 -6.08
N LEU A 19 5.95 3.13 -5.37
CA LEU A 19 4.78 3.85 -5.89
C LEU A 19 4.85 5.37 -5.64
N PHE A 20 5.96 5.90 -5.12
CA PHE A 20 6.07 7.30 -4.68
C PHE A 20 5.61 8.33 -5.72
N LYS A 21 5.75 8.04 -7.03
CA LYS A 21 5.32 8.90 -8.14
C LYS A 21 3.83 9.23 -8.16
N TYR A 22 3.02 8.50 -7.39
CA TYR A 22 1.58 8.72 -7.26
C TYR A 22 1.21 9.58 -6.05
N THR A 23 2.18 10.00 -5.23
CA THR A 23 1.92 10.74 -4.00
C THR A 23 1.24 12.08 -4.29
N GLY A 24 0.16 12.38 -3.56
CA GLY A 24 -0.55 13.66 -3.64
C GLY A 24 -1.34 13.87 -4.93
N ARG A 25 -1.56 12.81 -5.72
CA ARG A 25 -2.45 12.86 -6.88
C ARG A 25 -3.90 12.70 -6.44
N ASP A 26 -4.77 13.55 -6.97
CA ASP A 26 -6.21 13.53 -6.66
C ASP A 26 -6.98 12.43 -7.42
N ASP A 27 -6.34 11.76 -8.38
CA ASP A 27 -6.93 10.71 -9.23
C ASP A 27 -6.52 9.28 -8.84
N VAL A 28 -6.11 9.08 -7.59
CA VAL A 28 -5.62 7.80 -7.08
C VAL A 28 -6.48 7.32 -5.90
N ILE A 29 -6.87 6.04 -5.93
CA ILE A 29 -7.47 5.31 -4.81
C ILE A 29 -6.70 4.01 -4.57
N VAL A 30 -6.55 3.63 -3.30
CA VAL A 30 -5.96 2.33 -2.92
C VAL A 30 -7.08 1.41 -2.47
N LEU A 31 -7.19 0.23 -3.11
CA LEU A 31 -8.19 -0.77 -2.78
C LEU A 31 -7.53 -1.96 -2.07
N GLY A 32 -7.92 -2.21 -0.82
CA GLY A 32 -7.43 -3.34 -0.03
C GLY A 32 -8.34 -4.56 -0.16
N LEU A 33 -7.83 -5.64 -0.76
CA LEU A 33 -8.55 -6.92 -0.84
C LEU A 33 -8.44 -7.71 0.48
N PRO A 34 -9.56 -8.10 1.12
CA PRO A 34 -9.50 -8.87 2.34
C PRO A 34 -8.94 -10.29 2.15
N ARG A 35 -8.37 -10.89 3.19
CA ARG A 35 -8.05 -10.28 4.51
C ARG A 35 -6.60 -9.80 4.58
N GLY A 36 -5.73 -10.43 3.79
CA GLY A 36 -4.29 -10.21 3.84
C GLY A 36 -3.82 -8.97 3.07
N GLY A 37 -4.60 -8.44 2.13
CA GLY A 37 -4.23 -7.25 1.36
C GLY A 37 -4.42 -5.95 2.13
N VAL A 38 -5.37 -5.91 3.08
CA VAL A 38 -5.73 -4.68 3.81
C VAL A 38 -4.55 -4.05 4.55
N PRO A 39 -3.72 -4.79 5.33
CA PRO A 39 -2.59 -4.18 6.02
C PRO A 39 -1.51 -3.65 5.07
N VAL A 40 -1.38 -4.23 3.88
CA VAL A 40 -0.45 -3.77 2.83
C VAL A 40 -0.98 -2.49 2.20
N ALA A 41 -2.26 -2.51 1.79
CA ALA A 41 -2.97 -1.38 1.19
C ALA A 41 -2.97 -0.15 2.12
N TYR A 42 -3.12 -0.36 3.43
CA TYR A 42 -3.06 0.73 4.41
C TYR A 42 -1.73 1.49 4.38
N GLU A 43 -0.59 0.79 4.41
CA GLU A 43 0.72 1.45 4.37
C GLU A 43 0.94 2.19 3.03
N VAL A 44 0.43 1.63 1.92
CA VAL A 44 0.46 2.28 0.61
C VAL A 44 -0.38 3.56 0.60
N ALA A 45 -1.65 3.49 1.01
CA ALA A 45 -2.56 4.63 1.05
C ALA A 45 -2.02 5.77 1.91
N LYS A 46 -1.53 5.41 3.11
CA LYS A 46 -0.92 6.36 4.05
C LYS A 46 0.26 7.10 3.44
N ARG A 47 1.16 6.39 2.75
CA ARG A 47 2.38 6.99 2.16
C ARG A 47 2.09 7.84 0.93
N LEU A 48 1.08 7.46 0.13
CA LEU A 48 0.68 8.16 -1.08
C LEU A 48 -0.25 9.35 -0.80
N HIS A 49 -0.76 9.51 0.43
CA HIS A 49 -1.83 10.46 0.76
C HIS A 49 -3.08 10.25 -0.10
N ALA A 50 -3.39 8.98 -0.39
CA ALA A 50 -4.53 8.58 -1.19
C ALA A 50 -5.62 7.96 -0.31
N PRO A 51 -6.91 8.10 -0.68
CA PRO A 51 -7.99 7.37 -0.03
C PRO A 51 -7.75 5.86 -0.05
N LEU A 52 -8.07 5.20 1.07
CA LEU A 52 -8.13 3.74 1.18
C LEU A 52 -9.59 3.31 1.22
N ASP A 53 -9.91 2.30 0.43
CA ASP A 53 -11.18 1.58 0.51
C ASP A 53 -10.94 0.07 0.62
N VAL A 54 -11.91 -0.64 1.20
CA VAL A 54 -11.86 -2.07 1.49
C VAL A 54 -13.19 -2.70 1.08
N PHE A 55 -13.14 -3.64 0.12
CA PHE A 55 -14.30 -4.44 -0.29
C PHE A 55 -14.55 -5.62 0.64
#